data_AF-A0A9D2HGE0-F1
#
_entry.id   AF-A0A9D2HGE0-F1
#
_cell.length_a   1.000
_cell.length_b   1.000
_cell.length_c   1.000
_cell.angle_alpha   90.00
_cell.angle_beta   90.00
_cell.angle_gamma   90.00
#
_symmetry.space_group_name_H-M   'P 1'
#
loop_
_entity.id
_entity.type
_entity.pdbx_description
1 polymer ?
#
loop_
_entity_poly.entity_id
_entity_poly.type
_entity_poly.pdbx_seq_one_letter_code
_entity_poly.pdbx_strand_id
1 'polypeptide(L)'
;MVNWKKWLIPAAAAACLCGCGLKDKVLDLTGLGESAQEARQDLEEEEEKDDEDGREETQEEAEEETEEAEEEILPEEDPVENNGGTVVGYHGNRYYWRYSPESKNSSGLFGYFPYDPNVENELVCRYADGTEEVIFTGAGNGDIYVAGDRIYLQNGSSDFYSVDLSGGDRVDYTGMDIWAADDEAGTVIAQRLSPTQGISVVDVRSGGVYPVFEGFATYAGTIGGCVYFSAADSATGELVLYQLRTDGTDLPKEIDRCSIDEEYGAGSYVTEITQIGDTLYYSYGCYAGTGGFFQTGGINSVKTDGSGHMECVEPGIIQAEEFLAAPYEDDVLIYYIGPDNEMVGSYIGYWDDSVYGGCTMKSMDTGETLQIAFPLSRQGSFVYLDGTVSRIMENEADYEVLIPEETAAAVGLTEGGDASQIVLIKDAEILGRELFFTVETSARDAGADIGWREGYSRTRSDFYTMEIGGNQPELIYSY
;
A
#
# COMPACT_ATOMS: atom_id res chain seq x y z
N MET A 1 10.60 -32.42 30.89
CA MET A 1 9.89 -33.18 29.83
C MET A 1 9.05 -32.18 29.07
N VAL A 2 9.63 -31.58 28.04
CA VAL A 2 8.98 -30.61 27.15
C VAL A 2 9.40 -31.04 25.75
N ASN A 3 8.41 -31.28 24.90
CA ASN A 3 8.51 -32.02 23.65
C ASN A 3 8.53 -31.01 22.49
N TRP A 4 9.70 -30.83 21.87
CA TRP A 4 9.85 -30.07 20.63
C TRP A 4 9.74 -31.04 19.44
N LYS A 5 8.78 -30.82 18.54
CA LYS A 5 8.72 -31.42 17.19
C LYS A 5 8.58 -30.27 16.20
N LYS A 6 9.65 -29.90 15.49
CA LYS A 6 10.10 -30.41 14.18
C LYS A 6 9.22 -29.97 13.01
N TRP A 7 9.79 -29.11 12.16
CA TRP A 7 9.80 -29.29 10.71
C TRP A 7 11.23 -29.05 10.22
N LEU A 8 11.80 -30.06 9.57
CA LEU A 8 13.15 -30.10 8.98
C LEU A 8 12.95 -30.91 7.68
N ILE A 9 13.05 -30.25 6.53
CA ILE A 9 13.03 -30.90 5.20
C ILE A 9 14.50 -31.09 4.77
N PRO A 10 14.89 -32.27 4.22
CA PRO A 10 16.28 -32.60 3.98
C PRO A 10 16.79 -32.03 2.65
N ALA A 11 17.85 -31.23 2.71
CA ALA A 11 18.62 -30.80 1.55
C ALA A 11 19.43 -31.97 0.97
N ALA A 12 19.21 -32.28 -0.31
CA ALA A 12 20.08 -33.15 -1.09
C ALA A 12 20.83 -32.30 -2.13
N ALA A 13 22.11 -32.62 -2.30
CA ALA A 13 23.13 -31.86 -2.98
C ALA A 13 22.94 -31.68 -4.50
N ALA A 14 23.34 -30.51 -5.01
CA ALA A 14 24.03 -30.40 -6.29
C ALA A 14 25.06 -29.26 -6.23
N ALA A 15 26.32 -29.60 -6.46
CA ALA A 15 27.43 -28.68 -6.63
C ALA A 15 27.91 -28.81 -8.08
N CYS A 16 28.16 -27.69 -8.77
CA CYS A 16 29.38 -27.45 -9.57
C CYS A 16 29.35 -26.14 -10.40
N LEU A 17 30.34 -25.29 -10.10
CA LEU A 17 31.33 -24.66 -11.00
C LEU A 17 30.92 -23.61 -12.05
N CYS A 18 31.30 -22.37 -11.71
CA CYS A 18 32.23 -21.46 -12.42
C CYS A 18 32.05 -21.16 -13.92
N GLY A 19 32.05 -19.85 -14.23
CA GLY A 19 33.08 -19.29 -15.12
C GLY A 19 32.66 -18.20 -16.11
N CYS A 20 33.00 -16.96 -15.78
CA CYS A 20 33.56 -15.92 -16.67
C CYS A 20 32.80 -15.48 -17.95
N GLY A 21 32.23 -14.27 -17.89
CA GLY A 21 32.80 -13.07 -18.51
C GLY A 21 32.43 -12.72 -19.96
N LEU A 22 31.80 -11.54 -20.15
CA LEU A 22 31.84 -10.69 -21.37
C LEU A 22 31.08 -9.39 -21.04
N LYS A 23 31.73 -8.32 -20.57
CA LYS A 23 32.29 -7.17 -21.31
C LYS A 23 31.43 -6.58 -22.44
N ASP A 24 30.93 -5.39 -22.12
CA ASP A 24 30.86 -4.15 -22.91
C ASP A 24 30.01 -4.13 -24.17
N LYS A 25 28.89 -3.40 -24.07
CA LYS A 25 28.47 -2.35 -25.03
C LYS A 25 27.42 -1.44 -24.38
N VAL A 26 27.89 -0.40 -23.69
CA VAL A 26 27.06 0.76 -23.33
C VAL A 26 26.92 1.62 -24.58
N LEU A 27 25.70 1.83 -25.04
CA LEU A 27 25.34 2.85 -26.03
C LEU A 27 25.02 4.13 -25.25
N ASP A 28 25.89 5.12 -25.40
CA ASP A 28 25.72 6.49 -24.93
C ASP A 28 24.57 7.14 -25.73
N LEU A 29 23.46 7.43 -25.04
CA LEU A 29 22.33 8.22 -25.57
C LEU A 29 22.15 9.47 -24.71
N THR A 30 23.19 10.29 -24.65
CA THR A 30 23.05 11.71 -24.31
C THR A 30 22.40 12.43 -25.50
N GLY A 31 21.06 12.54 -25.49
CA GLY A 31 20.35 13.37 -26.48
C GLY A 31 18.89 13.00 -26.74
N LEU A 32 18.05 12.90 -25.71
CA LEU A 32 16.58 12.87 -25.85
C LEU A 32 15.95 13.62 -24.67
N GLY A 33 16.27 14.90 -24.55
CA GLY A 33 15.74 15.76 -23.50
C GLY A 33 15.73 17.20 -23.97
N GLU A 34 15.00 17.51 -25.05
CA GLU A 34 14.84 18.89 -25.53
C GLU A 34 13.63 19.09 -26.47
N SER A 35 12.57 18.26 -26.39
CA SER A 35 11.39 18.43 -27.27
C SER A 35 10.01 18.36 -26.58
N ALA A 36 9.93 18.53 -25.26
CA ALA A 36 8.66 18.52 -24.53
C ALA A 36 8.25 19.91 -23.95
N GLN A 37 9.03 20.97 -24.21
CA GLN A 37 8.78 22.31 -23.66
C GLN A 37 8.27 23.36 -24.66
N GLU A 38 8.08 23.04 -25.94
CA GLU A 38 7.57 24.00 -26.95
C GLU A 38 6.12 23.75 -27.41
N ALA A 39 5.36 22.85 -26.76
CA ALA A 39 3.97 22.53 -27.15
C ALA A 39 2.88 23.08 -26.20
N ARG A 40 3.22 23.95 -25.23
CA ARG A 40 2.29 24.42 -24.19
C ARG A 40 1.94 25.92 -24.24
N GLN A 41 2.04 26.58 -25.39
CA GLN A 41 1.75 28.02 -25.47
C GLN A 41 0.86 28.50 -26.63
N ASP A 42 0.07 27.62 -27.25
CA ASP A 42 -0.83 27.99 -28.37
C ASP A 42 -2.31 27.60 -28.14
N LEU A 43 -2.79 27.48 -26.90
CA LEU A 43 -4.19 27.09 -26.62
C LEU A 43 -4.99 28.00 -25.67
N GLU A 44 -4.56 29.24 -25.42
CA GLU A 44 -5.32 30.19 -24.58
C GLU A 44 -5.77 31.50 -25.26
N GLU A 45 -5.71 31.59 -26.59
CA GLU A 45 -6.31 32.72 -27.30
C GLU A 45 -7.13 32.25 -28.50
N GLU A 46 -8.39 31.87 -28.29
CA GLU A 46 -9.49 32.07 -29.27
C GLU A 46 -10.80 31.52 -28.69
N GLU A 47 -11.52 32.32 -27.89
CA GLU A 47 -13.00 32.25 -27.83
C GLU A 47 -13.57 33.56 -27.25
N GLU A 48 -13.38 34.65 -27.98
CA GLU A 48 -14.19 35.87 -27.84
C GLU A 48 -14.61 36.35 -29.24
N LYS A 49 -15.87 36.04 -29.59
CA LYS A 49 -16.83 36.82 -30.43
C LYS A 49 -17.73 35.90 -31.26
N ASP A 50 -19.03 35.98 -31.02
CA ASP A 50 -19.92 36.64 -31.96
C ASP A 50 -21.31 36.87 -31.35
N ASP A 51 -21.76 38.11 -31.48
CA ASP A 51 -23.04 38.66 -31.07
C ASP A 51 -24.14 38.46 -32.15
N GLU A 52 -25.38 38.51 -31.67
CA GLU A 52 -26.63 38.93 -32.35
C GLU A 52 -27.29 38.03 -33.43
N ASP A 53 -28.47 37.48 -33.08
CA ASP A 53 -29.71 37.87 -33.78
C ASP A 53 -30.96 37.68 -32.88
N GLY A 54 -31.88 38.63 -32.95
CA GLY A 54 -33.01 38.79 -32.03
C GLY A 54 -34.32 38.16 -32.47
N ARG A 55 -35.24 37.99 -31.50
CA ARG A 55 -36.70 38.05 -31.73
C ARG A 55 -37.49 38.19 -30.42
N GLU A 56 -38.30 39.25 -30.37
CA GLU A 56 -39.32 39.54 -29.35
C GLU A 56 -40.55 38.63 -29.49
N GLU A 57 -41.18 38.22 -28.37
CA GLU A 57 -42.52 38.68 -27.92
C GLU A 57 -43.08 37.81 -26.75
N THR A 58 -43.14 38.44 -25.57
CA THR A 58 -44.26 38.61 -24.58
C THR A 58 -45.12 37.47 -23.97
N GLN A 59 -45.48 37.75 -22.69
CA GLN A 59 -46.57 37.26 -21.79
C GLN A 59 -46.29 35.96 -21.00
N GLU A 60 -46.58 35.81 -19.70
CA GLU A 60 -47.38 36.58 -18.72
C GLU A 60 -47.02 36.07 -17.29
N GLU A 61 -47.19 36.92 -16.29
CA GLU A 61 -46.91 36.68 -14.85
C GLU A 61 -47.80 35.60 -14.22
N ALA A 62 -47.23 34.82 -13.29
CA ALA A 62 -47.95 34.26 -12.15
C ALA A 62 -46.95 34.11 -10.98
N GLU A 63 -47.05 35.03 -10.01
CA GLU A 63 -46.38 34.93 -8.71
C GLU A 63 -47.10 33.87 -7.86
N GLU A 64 -46.40 32.79 -7.51
CA GLU A 64 -46.78 31.88 -6.44
C GLU A 64 -45.69 31.96 -5.37
N GLU A 65 -45.99 32.63 -4.26
CA GLU A 65 -45.17 32.59 -3.05
C GLU A 65 -45.25 31.16 -2.45
N THR A 66 -44.22 30.37 -2.67
CA THR A 66 -43.91 29.19 -1.86
C THR A 66 -42.91 29.59 -0.78
N GLU A 67 -43.34 29.53 0.49
CA GLU A 67 -42.43 29.46 1.63
C GLU A 67 -41.59 28.18 1.49
N GLU A 68 -40.38 28.30 0.93
CA GLU A 68 -39.37 27.28 1.05
C GLU A 68 -38.89 27.29 2.50
N ALA A 69 -39.22 26.21 3.22
CA ALA A 69 -38.51 25.87 4.43
C ALA A 69 -37.04 25.72 4.03
N GLU A 70 -36.15 26.50 4.64
CA GLU A 70 -34.72 26.26 4.58
C GLU A 70 -34.49 24.83 5.09
N GLU A 71 -34.36 23.87 4.18
CA GLU A 71 -33.67 22.63 4.46
C GLU A 71 -32.29 23.05 4.94
N GLU A 72 -32.05 22.87 6.23
CA GLU A 72 -30.72 22.91 6.81
C GLU A 72 -29.93 21.83 6.05
N ILE A 73 -29.20 22.25 5.02
CA ILE A 73 -28.24 21.41 4.31
C ILE A 73 -27.20 21.11 5.38
N LEU A 74 -27.39 19.98 6.07
CA LEU A 74 -26.36 19.38 6.89
C LEU A 74 -25.14 19.26 5.98
N PRO A 75 -23.96 19.77 6.39
CA PRO A 75 -22.76 19.62 5.59
C PRO A 75 -22.62 18.12 5.26
N GLU A 76 -22.40 17.81 3.98
CA GLU A 76 -21.95 16.46 3.58
C GLU A 76 -20.79 16.11 4.51
N GLU A 77 -20.93 15.01 5.26
CA GLU A 77 -19.88 14.56 6.17
C GLU A 77 -18.64 14.28 5.30
N ASP A 78 -17.52 14.91 5.63
CA ASP A 78 -16.27 14.70 4.91
C ASP A 78 -15.92 13.20 5.01
N PRO A 79 -15.67 12.51 3.88
CA PRO A 79 -15.36 11.10 3.89
C PRO A 79 -14.07 10.83 4.67
N VAL A 80 -13.96 9.64 5.26
CA VAL A 80 -12.71 9.22 5.92
C VAL A 80 -11.55 9.26 4.92
N GLU A 81 -10.50 9.98 5.26
CA GLU A 81 -9.25 10.05 4.50
C GLU A 81 -8.28 8.98 5.01
N ASN A 82 -7.66 8.23 4.08
CA ASN A 82 -6.62 7.25 4.39
C ASN A 82 -7.07 6.15 5.39
N ASN A 83 -8.30 5.65 5.25
CA ASN A 83 -8.89 4.65 6.13
C ASN A 83 -8.10 3.33 6.07
N GLY A 84 -7.45 2.95 7.17
CA GLY A 84 -6.51 1.83 7.23
C GLY A 84 -5.03 2.22 7.22
N GLY A 85 -4.71 3.52 7.16
CA GLY A 85 -3.34 4.01 7.35
C GLY A 85 -2.97 4.23 8.82
N THR A 86 -1.71 4.56 9.07
CA THR A 86 -1.18 4.90 10.40
C THR A 86 -1.58 6.31 10.87
N VAL A 87 -2.06 7.14 9.94
CA VAL A 87 -2.69 8.45 10.16
C VAL A 87 -3.99 8.50 9.36
N VAL A 88 -5.11 8.75 10.03
CA VAL A 88 -6.44 8.78 9.42
C VAL A 88 -7.07 10.16 9.58
N GLY A 89 -7.70 10.66 8.51
CA GLY A 89 -8.47 11.90 8.54
C GLY A 89 -9.95 11.61 8.71
N TYR A 90 -10.61 12.28 9.66
CA TYR A 90 -12.06 12.14 9.84
C TYR A 90 -12.66 13.41 10.47
N HIS A 91 -13.76 13.91 9.89
CA HIS A 91 -14.40 15.19 10.29
C HIS A 91 -13.40 16.35 10.45
N GLY A 92 -12.44 16.46 9.53
CA GLY A 92 -11.40 17.49 9.53
C GLY A 92 -10.31 17.34 10.61
N ASN A 93 -10.32 16.24 11.37
CA ASN A 93 -9.29 15.93 12.38
C ASN A 93 -8.34 14.84 11.88
N ARG A 94 -7.19 14.71 12.54
CA ARG A 94 -6.19 13.66 12.27
C ARG A 94 -6.07 12.74 13.47
N TYR A 95 -6.14 11.43 13.23
CA TYR A 95 -6.02 10.39 14.24
C TYR A 95 -4.75 9.59 14.01
N TYR A 96 -3.92 9.45 15.04
CA TYR A 96 -2.69 8.65 14.99
C TYR A 96 -2.30 8.13 16.37
N TRP A 97 -1.50 7.08 16.39
CA TRP A 97 -0.87 6.58 17.61
C TRP A 97 0.37 7.41 17.95
N ARG A 98 0.42 7.95 19.16
CA ARG A 98 1.66 8.45 19.77
C ARG A 98 2.34 7.32 20.54
N TYR A 99 3.57 7.02 20.12
CA TYR A 99 4.40 5.94 20.66
C TYR A 99 5.40 6.43 21.72
N SER A 100 5.91 5.47 22.50
CA SER A 100 6.99 5.62 23.48
C SER A 100 8.22 4.79 23.09
N PRO A 101 9.37 4.97 23.76
CA PRO A 101 10.56 4.16 23.51
C PRO A 101 10.35 2.65 23.67
N GLU A 102 9.34 2.25 24.46
CA GLU A 102 9.00 0.86 24.72
C GLU A 102 8.06 0.26 23.66
N SER A 103 7.36 1.09 22.86
CA SER A 103 6.35 0.63 21.90
C SER A 103 6.89 -0.27 20.81
N LYS A 104 8.17 -0.11 20.44
CA LYS A 104 8.89 -0.94 19.46
C LYS A 104 10.12 -1.56 20.13
N ASN A 105 10.50 -2.76 19.71
CA ASN A 105 11.73 -3.41 20.17
C ASN A 105 12.95 -2.49 20.01
N SER A 106 13.84 -2.46 21.00
CA SER A 106 15.03 -1.60 20.97
C SER A 106 16.10 -2.08 19.97
N SER A 107 16.04 -3.34 19.55
CA SER A 107 16.93 -3.92 18.55
C SER A 107 16.17 -4.75 17.53
N GLY A 108 16.72 -4.81 16.32
CA GLY A 108 16.07 -5.36 15.15
C GLY A 108 17.08 -5.79 14.10
N LEU A 109 16.66 -6.67 13.19
CA LEU A 109 17.46 -7.00 12.01
C LEU A 109 17.06 -6.07 10.87
N PHE A 110 18.02 -5.64 10.06
CA PHE A 110 17.77 -4.80 8.88
C PHE A 110 17.02 -3.50 9.18
N GLY A 111 17.12 -2.96 10.41
CA GLY A 111 16.37 -1.77 10.80
C GLY A 111 14.87 -2.00 11.00
N TYR A 112 14.40 -3.25 11.02
CA TYR A 112 13.01 -3.60 11.35
C TYR A 112 12.84 -3.84 12.85
N PHE A 113 11.95 -3.07 13.49
CA PHE A 113 11.68 -3.11 14.93
C PHE A 113 10.19 -3.38 15.17
N PRO A 114 9.80 -4.63 15.46
CA PRO A 114 8.41 -4.98 15.74
C PRO A 114 7.84 -4.19 16.92
N TYR A 115 6.55 -3.90 16.87
CA TYR A 115 5.80 -3.38 18.02
C TYR A 115 5.74 -4.40 19.17
N ASP A 116 5.80 -3.93 20.41
CA ASP A 116 5.50 -4.75 21.59
C ASP A 116 3.99 -4.69 21.87
N PRO A 117 3.25 -5.80 21.72
CA PRO A 117 1.79 -5.83 21.91
C PRO A 117 1.37 -5.61 23.37
N ASN A 118 2.30 -5.57 24.33
CA ASN A 118 1.99 -5.37 25.75
C ASN A 118 2.19 -3.92 26.20
N VAL A 119 2.67 -3.03 25.31
CA VAL A 119 2.88 -1.62 25.63
C VAL A 119 1.64 -0.83 25.26
N GLU A 120 1.19 0.01 26.19
CA GLU A 120 0.10 0.94 25.94
C GLU A 120 0.63 2.17 25.20
N ASN A 121 -0.10 2.58 24.17
CA ASN A 121 0.15 3.77 23.38
C ASN A 121 -1.02 4.76 23.53
N GLU A 122 -0.81 6.00 23.14
CA GLU A 122 -1.83 7.05 23.18
C GLU A 122 -2.43 7.23 21.79
N LEU A 123 -3.74 7.02 21.63
CA LEU A 123 -4.44 7.44 20.42
C LEU A 123 -4.74 8.94 20.53
N VAL A 124 -4.21 9.71 19.60
CA VAL A 124 -4.29 11.17 19.59
C VAL A 124 -5.25 11.62 18.50
N CYS A 125 -6.13 12.54 18.85
CA CYS A 125 -6.86 13.38 17.91
C CYS A 125 -6.15 14.72 17.82
N ARG A 126 -5.69 15.10 16.62
CA ARG A 126 -5.16 16.43 16.31
C ARG A 126 -6.22 17.20 15.54
N TYR A 127 -6.63 18.33 16.10
CA TYR A 127 -7.61 19.24 15.53
C TYR A 127 -7.00 20.07 14.39
N ALA A 128 -7.84 20.64 13.53
CA ALA A 128 -7.42 21.47 12.40
C ALA A 128 -6.57 22.70 12.79
N ASP A 129 -6.63 23.16 14.04
CA ASP A 129 -5.80 24.25 14.56
C ASP A 129 -4.42 23.79 15.09
N GLY A 130 -4.13 22.49 14.98
CA GLY A 130 -2.91 21.84 15.45
C GLY A 130 -2.91 21.48 16.93
N THR A 131 -3.98 21.74 17.68
CA THR A 131 -4.09 21.29 19.07
C THR A 131 -4.37 19.79 19.14
N GLU A 132 -3.94 19.14 20.23
CA GLU A 132 -4.01 17.68 20.37
C GLU A 132 -4.72 17.28 21.66
N GLU A 133 -5.50 16.21 21.56
CA GLU A 133 -6.14 15.52 22.67
C GLU A 133 -5.83 14.03 22.61
N VAL A 134 -5.47 13.44 23.75
CA VAL A 134 -5.39 11.99 23.89
C VAL A 134 -6.78 11.48 24.17
N ILE A 135 -7.40 10.83 23.19
CA ILE A 135 -8.78 10.33 23.30
C ILE A 135 -8.81 8.91 23.89
N PHE A 136 -7.75 8.13 23.73
CA PHE A 136 -7.68 6.77 24.25
C PHE A 136 -6.24 6.37 24.62
N THR A 137 -6.09 5.49 25.61
CA THR A 137 -4.81 4.86 25.97
C THR A 137 -5.04 3.37 26.08
N GLY A 138 -4.21 2.58 25.39
CA GLY A 138 -4.29 1.12 25.46
C GLY A 138 -3.28 0.44 24.57
N ALA A 139 -3.23 -0.89 24.66
CA ALA A 139 -2.41 -1.73 23.78
C ALA A 139 -2.99 -1.67 22.35
N GLY A 140 -2.25 -1.10 21.42
CA GLY A 140 -2.62 -0.97 20.01
C GLY A 140 -1.50 -0.27 19.24
N ASN A 141 -1.39 -0.53 17.94
CA ASN A 141 -0.37 0.04 17.07
C ASN A 141 -0.74 -0.14 15.60
N GLY A 142 -0.04 0.59 14.72
CA GLY A 142 -0.21 0.49 13.28
C GLY A 142 -1.50 1.14 12.81
N ASP A 143 -2.15 0.46 11.88
CA ASP A 143 -3.29 0.93 11.11
C ASP A 143 -4.49 1.30 11.98
N ILE A 144 -5.15 2.38 11.59
CA ILE A 144 -6.37 2.88 12.21
C ILE A 144 -7.47 2.80 11.17
N TYR A 145 -8.62 2.29 11.58
CA TYR A 145 -9.80 2.20 10.72
C TYR A 145 -10.96 2.97 11.35
N VAL A 146 -11.76 3.66 10.54
CA VAL A 146 -12.98 4.34 10.99
C VAL A 146 -14.16 3.76 10.23
N ALA A 147 -15.21 3.40 10.97
CA ALA A 147 -16.50 3.03 10.36
C ALA A 147 -17.66 3.41 11.27
N GLY A 148 -18.57 4.25 10.74
CA GLY A 148 -19.57 4.95 11.54
C GLY A 148 -18.90 5.77 12.65
N ASP A 149 -19.57 5.87 13.80
CA ASP A 149 -19.05 6.61 14.96
C ASP A 149 -17.97 5.85 15.78
N ARG A 150 -17.18 4.99 15.14
CA ARG A 150 -16.22 4.11 15.82
C ARG A 150 -14.86 4.05 15.15
N ILE A 151 -13.84 3.99 16.00
CA ILE A 151 -12.44 3.76 15.61
C ILE A 151 -12.08 2.32 15.93
N TYR A 152 -11.57 1.61 14.94
CA TYR A 152 -11.12 0.23 15.00
C TYR A 152 -9.59 0.20 14.97
N LEU A 153 -9.01 -0.56 15.90
CA LEU A 153 -7.60 -0.49 16.25
C LEU A 153 -7.04 -1.89 16.40
N GLN A 154 -5.96 -2.16 15.67
CA GLN A 154 -5.26 -3.43 15.74
C GLN A 154 -4.52 -3.58 17.08
N ASN A 155 -4.53 -4.79 17.64
CA ASN A 155 -3.78 -5.18 18.83
C ASN A 155 -2.93 -6.43 18.56
N GLY A 156 -1.71 -6.20 18.05
CA GLY A 156 -0.84 -7.30 17.63
C GLY A 156 -1.32 -7.95 16.34
N SER A 157 -0.96 -9.20 16.09
CA SER A 157 -1.13 -9.84 14.77
C SER A 157 -2.44 -10.61 14.59
N SER A 158 -3.36 -10.58 15.56
CA SER A 158 -4.53 -11.47 15.50
C SER A 158 -5.73 -11.01 16.31
N ASP A 159 -5.73 -9.80 16.86
CA ASP A 159 -6.84 -9.26 17.62
C ASP A 159 -6.99 -7.78 17.29
N PHE A 160 -8.21 -7.28 17.30
CA PHE A 160 -8.48 -5.85 17.22
C PHE A 160 -9.61 -5.48 18.17
N TYR A 161 -9.80 -4.20 18.42
CA TYR A 161 -10.93 -3.70 19.19
C TYR A 161 -11.44 -2.41 18.56
N SER A 162 -12.62 -1.97 18.98
CA SER A 162 -13.14 -0.66 18.63
C SER A 162 -13.44 0.16 19.87
N VAL A 163 -13.40 1.48 19.71
CA VAL A 163 -13.85 2.48 20.68
C VAL A 163 -14.75 3.49 19.97
N ASP A 164 -15.58 4.22 20.72
CA ASP A 164 -16.24 5.40 20.17
C ASP A 164 -15.22 6.53 19.92
N LEU A 165 -15.64 7.61 19.23
CA LEU A 165 -14.76 8.76 18.90
C LEU A 165 -14.19 9.49 20.13
N SER A 166 -14.73 9.24 21.34
CA SER A 166 -14.22 9.75 22.62
C SER A 166 -13.32 8.76 23.36
N GLY A 167 -12.99 7.62 22.73
CA GLY A 167 -12.21 6.53 23.31
C GLY A 167 -12.98 5.64 24.30
N GLY A 168 -14.30 5.80 24.40
CA GLY A 168 -15.18 5.02 25.25
C GLY A 168 -15.68 3.73 24.61
N ASP A 169 -16.59 3.06 25.31
CA ASP A 169 -17.39 1.93 24.82
C ASP A 169 -16.59 0.82 24.10
N ARG A 170 -15.45 0.41 24.67
CA ARG A 170 -14.57 -0.58 24.04
C ARG A 170 -15.28 -1.92 23.74
N VAL A 171 -15.10 -2.43 22.53
CA VAL A 171 -15.54 -3.76 22.08
C VAL A 171 -14.36 -4.53 21.50
N ASP A 172 -14.07 -5.73 22.02
CA ASP A 172 -12.95 -6.57 21.59
C ASP A 172 -13.36 -7.66 20.57
N TYR A 173 -12.53 -7.85 19.55
CA TYR A 173 -12.67 -8.86 18.50
C TYR A 173 -11.41 -9.75 18.48
N THR A 174 -11.57 -11.02 18.87
CA THR A 174 -10.43 -11.93 19.04
C THR A 174 -10.24 -12.85 17.85
N GLY A 175 -8.99 -13.13 17.48
CA GLY A 175 -8.64 -14.05 16.40
C GLY A 175 -8.93 -13.50 15.01
N MET A 176 -8.87 -12.18 14.83
CA MET A 176 -9.21 -11.47 13.60
C MET A 176 -8.22 -10.35 13.28
N ASP A 177 -8.09 -10.03 12.00
CA ASP A 177 -7.21 -9.00 11.45
C ASP A 177 -8.00 -8.14 10.45
N ILE A 178 -7.91 -6.82 10.54
CA ILE A 178 -8.72 -5.91 9.71
C ILE A 178 -8.09 -5.78 8.32
N TRP A 179 -8.91 -5.81 7.27
CA TRP A 179 -8.47 -5.57 5.89
C TRP A 179 -8.99 -4.27 5.30
N ALA A 180 -10.22 -3.88 5.65
CA ALA A 180 -10.84 -2.66 5.16
C ALA A 180 -12.00 -2.24 6.05
N ALA A 181 -12.35 -0.96 5.98
CA ALA A 181 -13.52 -0.38 6.63
C ALA A 181 -14.26 0.55 5.67
N ASP A 182 -15.58 0.58 5.80
CA ASP A 182 -16.48 1.43 5.03
C ASP A 182 -17.32 2.25 6.01
N ASP A 183 -17.07 3.55 6.04
CA ASP A 183 -17.69 4.46 6.98
C ASP A 183 -19.16 4.70 6.69
N GLU A 184 -19.48 4.98 5.42
CA GLU A 184 -20.84 5.24 4.98
C GLU A 184 -21.75 4.02 5.20
N ALA A 185 -21.25 2.82 4.85
CA ALA A 185 -22.00 1.58 5.07
C ALA A 185 -22.02 1.16 6.55
N GLY A 186 -21.00 1.55 7.33
CA GLY A 186 -20.80 1.11 8.70
C GLY A 186 -20.38 -0.36 8.76
N THR A 187 -19.37 -0.74 7.99
CA THR A 187 -18.88 -2.12 7.91
C THR A 187 -17.36 -2.21 8.03
N VAL A 188 -16.89 -3.31 8.61
CA VAL A 188 -15.45 -3.66 8.66
C VAL A 188 -15.27 -5.06 8.09
N ILE A 189 -14.39 -5.21 7.11
CA ILE A 189 -13.96 -6.49 6.57
C ILE A 189 -12.74 -6.94 7.35
N ALA A 190 -12.80 -8.15 7.90
CA ALA A 190 -11.72 -8.72 8.66
C ALA A 190 -11.49 -10.19 8.33
N GLN A 191 -10.21 -10.56 8.20
CA GLN A 191 -9.79 -11.96 8.17
C GLN A 191 -10.02 -12.58 9.54
N ARG A 192 -10.54 -13.80 9.56
CA ARG A 192 -10.57 -14.64 10.76
C ARG A 192 -9.38 -15.59 10.70
N LEU A 193 -8.56 -15.58 11.75
CA LEU A 193 -7.37 -16.44 11.89
C LEU A 193 -7.64 -17.64 12.82
N SER A 194 -8.58 -17.49 13.76
CA SER A 194 -8.93 -18.49 14.77
C SER A 194 -10.38 -18.32 15.23
N PRO A 195 -11.13 -19.40 15.60
CA PRO A 195 -10.76 -20.81 15.54
C PRO A 195 -10.94 -21.43 14.14
N THR A 196 -11.55 -20.68 13.20
CA THR A 196 -11.77 -21.10 11.81
C THR A 196 -11.24 -20.01 10.90
N GLN A 197 -10.47 -20.39 9.88
CA GLN A 197 -9.94 -19.44 8.91
C GLN A 197 -11.02 -19.01 7.93
N GLY A 198 -11.06 -17.73 7.59
CA GLY A 198 -12.06 -17.19 6.67
C GLY A 198 -12.07 -15.68 6.65
N ILE A 199 -13.16 -15.11 6.14
CA ILE A 199 -13.40 -13.66 6.12
C ILE A 199 -14.75 -13.39 6.77
N SER A 200 -14.83 -12.31 7.54
CA SER A 200 -16.06 -11.85 8.16
C SER A 200 -16.30 -10.38 7.88
N VAL A 201 -17.57 -10.00 7.87
CA VAL A 201 -18.02 -8.62 7.93
C VAL A 201 -18.48 -8.33 9.35
N VAL A 202 -17.97 -7.26 9.94
CA VAL A 202 -18.51 -6.67 11.17
C VAL A 202 -19.47 -5.56 10.77
N ASP A 203 -20.72 -5.67 11.20
CA ASP A 203 -21.72 -4.60 11.07
C ASP A 203 -21.60 -3.69 12.31
N VAL A 204 -21.18 -2.45 12.09
CA VAL A 204 -20.98 -1.45 13.15
C VAL A 204 -22.30 -1.20 13.90
N ARG A 205 -23.44 -1.18 13.18
CA ARG A 205 -24.74 -0.77 13.73
C ARG A 205 -25.31 -1.81 14.67
N SER A 206 -25.15 -3.09 14.35
CA SER A 206 -25.62 -4.20 15.20
C SER A 206 -24.56 -4.75 16.14
N GLY A 207 -23.27 -4.46 15.89
CA GLY A 207 -22.12 -5.12 16.52
C GLY A 207 -21.96 -6.59 16.10
N GLY A 208 -22.71 -7.03 15.09
CA GLY A 208 -22.71 -8.41 14.62
C GLY A 208 -21.47 -8.75 13.78
N VAL A 209 -20.99 -9.99 13.88
CA VAL A 209 -19.89 -10.52 13.06
C VAL A 209 -20.43 -11.66 12.19
N TYR A 210 -20.33 -11.52 10.88
CA TYR A 210 -20.94 -12.43 9.91
C TYR A 210 -19.85 -13.09 9.04
N PRO A 211 -19.66 -14.42 9.09
CA PRO A 211 -18.78 -15.12 8.15
C PRO A 211 -19.30 -14.98 6.71
N VAL A 212 -18.44 -14.59 5.79
CA VAL A 212 -18.75 -14.49 4.35
C VAL A 212 -17.86 -15.40 3.48
N PHE A 213 -16.74 -15.88 4.03
CA PHE A 213 -15.84 -16.82 3.37
C PHE A 213 -15.26 -17.84 4.36
N GLU A 214 -15.03 -19.07 3.92
CA GLU A 214 -14.34 -20.12 4.69
C GLU A 214 -13.08 -20.56 3.96
N GLY A 215 -11.95 -20.60 4.67
CA GLY A 215 -10.65 -20.99 4.13
C GLY A 215 -9.56 -19.97 4.41
N PHE A 216 -8.31 -20.36 4.16
CA PHE A 216 -7.19 -19.42 4.20
C PHE A 216 -7.28 -18.51 2.98
N ALA A 217 -7.26 -17.20 3.22
CA ALA A 217 -7.35 -16.16 2.21
C ALA A 217 -6.25 -15.13 2.47
N THR A 218 -5.64 -14.61 1.41
CA THR A 218 -4.60 -13.58 1.49
C THR A 218 -5.13 -12.30 0.86
N TYR A 219 -5.08 -11.19 1.59
CA TYR A 219 -5.43 -9.87 1.08
C TYR A 219 -4.54 -9.49 -0.11
N ALA A 220 -5.15 -8.93 -1.16
CA ALA A 220 -4.44 -8.46 -2.35
C ALA A 220 -4.48 -6.93 -2.47
N GLY A 221 -5.54 -6.28 -1.99
CA GLY A 221 -5.69 -4.83 -2.07
C GLY A 221 -7.15 -4.41 -1.95
N THR A 222 -7.38 -3.10 -1.81
CA THR A 222 -8.71 -2.48 -1.80
C THR A 222 -8.76 -1.44 -2.90
N ILE A 223 -9.68 -1.60 -3.86
CA ILE A 223 -9.84 -0.69 -5.00
C ILE A 223 -11.33 -0.49 -5.27
N GLY A 224 -11.76 0.77 -5.39
CA GLY A 224 -13.12 1.11 -5.83
C GLY A 224 -14.24 0.54 -4.94
N GLY A 225 -14.06 0.56 -3.62
CA GLY A 225 -15.05 0.01 -2.66
C GLY A 225 -15.13 -1.52 -2.66
N CYS A 226 -14.08 -2.20 -3.10
CA CYS A 226 -13.97 -3.65 -3.07
C CYS A 226 -12.64 -4.08 -2.45
N VAL A 227 -12.70 -5.06 -1.56
CA VAL A 227 -11.55 -5.85 -1.13
C VAL A 227 -11.32 -6.98 -2.13
N TYR A 228 -10.09 -7.08 -2.59
CA TYR A 228 -9.60 -8.19 -3.40
C TYR A 228 -8.75 -9.09 -2.52
N PHE A 229 -8.96 -10.40 -2.64
CA PHE A 229 -8.18 -11.39 -1.91
C PHE A 229 -8.07 -12.66 -2.73
N SER A 230 -7.05 -13.44 -2.44
CA SER A 230 -6.79 -14.70 -3.12
C SER A 230 -6.86 -15.89 -2.18
N ALA A 231 -7.29 -17.04 -2.70
CA ALA A 231 -7.31 -18.29 -1.96
C ALA A 231 -7.03 -19.46 -2.90
N ALA A 232 -6.49 -20.56 -2.35
CA ALA A 232 -6.29 -21.78 -3.10
C ALA A 232 -7.60 -22.58 -3.20
N ASP A 233 -7.94 -23.02 -4.41
CA ASP A 233 -9.04 -23.96 -4.62
C ASP A 233 -8.70 -25.31 -4.00
N SER A 234 -9.51 -25.75 -3.03
CA SER A 234 -9.23 -26.99 -2.29
C SER A 234 -9.27 -28.27 -3.14
N ALA A 235 -9.92 -28.24 -4.31
CA ALA A 235 -10.08 -29.39 -5.19
C ALA A 235 -9.01 -29.42 -6.29
N THR A 236 -8.65 -28.27 -6.85
CA THR A 236 -7.71 -28.17 -7.98
C THR A 236 -6.33 -27.67 -7.58
N GLY A 237 -6.20 -26.96 -6.46
CA GLY A 237 -4.97 -26.28 -6.05
C GLY A 237 -4.68 -24.99 -6.84
N GLU A 238 -5.61 -24.55 -7.68
CA GLU A 238 -5.49 -23.30 -8.45
C GLU A 238 -5.59 -22.09 -7.53
N LEU A 239 -4.95 -21.00 -7.94
CA LEU A 239 -5.10 -19.71 -7.30
C LEU A 239 -6.38 -19.05 -7.81
N VAL A 240 -7.26 -18.64 -6.89
CA VAL A 240 -8.53 -17.98 -7.19
C VAL A 240 -8.51 -16.58 -6.61
N LEU A 241 -8.81 -15.58 -7.45
CA LEU A 241 -8.97 -14.19 -7.04
C LEU A 241 -10.46 -13.90 -6.83
N TYR A 242 -10.78 -13.38 -5.64
CA TYR A 242 -12.11 -12.99 -5.23
C TYR A 242 -12.21 -11.47 -5.06
N GLN A 243 -13.43 -10.98 -5.27
CA GLN A 243 -13.85 -9.61 -4.99
C GLN A 243 -14.96 -9.63 -3.93
N LEU A 244 -14.87 -8.76 -2.93
CA LEU A 244 -15.88 -8.55 -1.90
C LEU A 244 -16.13 -7.05 -1.74
N ARG A 245 -17.39 -6.60 -1.81
CA ARG A 245 -17.73 -5.19 -1.61
C ARG A 245 -17.49 -4.78 -0.14
N THR A 246 -16.92 -3.58 0.06
CA THR A 246 -16.62 -3.03 1.40
C THR A 246 -17.86 -2.78 2.23
N ASP A 247 -18.97 -2.42 1.58
CA ASP A 247 -20.29 -2.22 2.18
C ASP A 247 -20.93 -3.52 2.75
N GLY A 248 -20.30 -4.68 2.53
CA GLY A 248 -20.75 -5.96 3.06
C GLY A 248 -22.07 -6.47 2.49
N THR A 249 -22.59 -5.91 1.38
CA THR A 249 -23.91 -6.31 0.85
C THR A 249 -23.92 -7.65 0.14
N ASP A 250 -22.77 -8.08 -0.37
CA ASP A 250 -22.63 -9.27 -1.21
C ASP A 250 -21.69 -10.32 -0.60
N LEU A 251 -21.86 -11.59 -1.02
CA LEU A 251 -20.87 -12.63 -0.79
C LEU A 251 -19.69 -12.46 -1.75
N PRO A 252 -18.48 -12.95 -1.39
CA PRO A 252 -17.33 -12.90 -2.28
C PRO A 252 -17.63 -13.53 -3.65
N LYS A 253 -17.27 -12.81 -4.71
CA LYS A 253 -17.41 -13.23 -6.10
C LYS A 253 -16.03 -13.65 -6.63
N GLU A 254 -15.93 -14.85 -7.18
CA GLU A 254 -14.75 -15.24 -7.98
C GLU A 254 -14.70 -14.36 -9.24
N ILE A 255 -13.58 -13.65 -9.43
CA ILE A 255 -13.36 -12.81 -10.60
C ILE A 255 -12.29 -13.38 -11.53
N ASP A 256 -11.33 -14.15 -11.01
CA ASP A 256 -10.33 -14.79 -11.85
C ASP A 256 -9.74 -16.06 -11.20
N ARG A 257 -9.07 -16.86 -12.02
CA ARG A 257 -8.45 -18.12 -11.65
C ARG A 257 -7.26 -18.43 -12.54
N CYS A 258 -6.13 -18.82 -11.94
CA CYS A 258 -4.97 -19.29 -12.69
C CYS A 258 -4.35 -20.55 -12.09
N SER A 259 -3.75 -21.36 -12.97
CA SER A 259 -2.97 -22.52 -12.59
C SER A 259 -1.57 -22.09 -12.18
N ILE A 260 -1.06 -22.69 -11.10
CA ILE A 260 0.32 -22.54 -10.64
C ILE A 260 0.93 -23.92 -10.60
N ASP A 261 2.25 -24.00 -10.82
CA ASP A 261 2.98 -25.25 -10.69
C ASP A 261 2.66 -25.92 -9.33
N GLU A 262 2.40 -27.22 -9.36
CA GLU A 262 1.97 -28.03 -8.22
C GLU A 262 2.98 -27.94 -7.05
N GLU A 263 4.27 -27.69 -7.33
CA GLU A 263 5.29 -27.47 -6.29
C GLU A 263 4.99 -26.24 -5.42
N TYR A 264 4.31 -25.23 -5.98
CA TYR A 264 4.15 -23.91 -5.36
C TYR A 264 2.70 -23.52 -5.08
N GLY A 265 1.71 -24.18 -5.72
CA GLY A 265 0.30 -23.75 -5.69
C GLY A 265 -0.31 -23.55 -4.30
N ALA A 266 0.05 -24.36 -3.30
CA ALA A 266 -0.49 -24.22 -1.94
C ALA A 266 0.06 -23.01 -1.15
N GLY A 267 1.16 -22.41 -1.61
CA GLY A 267 1.80 -21.24 -0.98
C GLY A 267 1.70 -19.98 -1.81
N SER A 268 1.00 -20.03 -2.95
CA SER A 268 0.87 -18.89 -3.84
C SER A 268 -0.34 -18.03 -3.53
N TYR A 269 -0.19 -16.73 -3.76
CA TYR A 269 -1.22 -15.73 -3.56
C TYR A 269 -1.01 -14.57 -4.54
N VAL A 270 -2.05 -13.77 -4.73
CA VAL A 270 -1.95 -12.47 -5.40
C VAL A 270 -1.17 -11.52 -4.49
N THR A 271 -0.11 -10.94 -5.02
CA THR A 271 0.89 -10.17 -4.27
C THR A 271 0.66 -8.66 -4.39
N GLU A 272 0.35 -8.17 -5.60
CA GLU A 272 -0.01 -6.78 -5.85
C GLU A 272 -1.18 -6.71 -6.85
N ILE A 273 -2.00 -5.67 -6.76
CA ILE A 273 -3.13 -5.43 -7.67
C ILE A 273 -3.29 -3.93 -7.94
N THR A 274 -3.62 -3.58 -9.18
CA THR A 274 -3.95 -2.21 -9.62
C THR A 274 -5.09 -2.25 -10.64
N GLN A 275 -5.67 -1.09 -10.95
CA GLN A 275 -6.81 -0.96 -11.85
C GLN A 275 -6.61 0.16 -12.88
N ILE A 276 -6.85 -0.16 -14.16
CA ILE A 276 -6.97 0.83 -15.24
C ILE A 276 -8.35 0.63 -15.89
N GLY A 277 -9.22 1.64 -15.77
CA GLY A 277 -10.58 1.56 -16.31
C GLY A 277 -11.38 0.41 -15.69
N ASP A 278 -11.92 -0.49 -16.52
CA ASP A 278 -12.68 -1.67 -16.07
C ASP A 278 -11.80 -2.92 -15.86
N THR A 279 -10.47 -2.81 -15.98
CA THR A 279 -9.53 -3.92 -15.99
C THR A 279 -8.59 -3.87 -14.78
N LEU A 280 -8.51 -4.99 -14.07
CA LEU A 280 -7.56 -5.24 -12.99
C LEU A 280 -6.30 -5.87 -13.57
N TYR A 281 -5.15 -5.45 -13.07
CA TYR A 281 -3.86 -6.07 -13.32
C TYR A 281 -3.32 -6.54 -11.98
N TYR A 282 -2.76 -7.74 -11.93
CA TYR A 282 -2.25 -8.27 -10.67
C TYR A 282 -1.06 -9.19 -10.86
N SER A 283 -0.06 -9.07 -9.98
CA SER A 283 1.01 -10.05 -9.87
C SER A 283 0.60 -11.14 -8.88
N TYR A 284 1.12 -12.34 -9.09
CA TYR A 284 0.92 -13.45 -8.18
C TYR A 284 2.18 -14.30 -8.11
N GLY A 285 2.40 -14.96 -6.98
CA GLY A 285 3.58 -15.78 -6.80
C GLY A 285 3.66 -16.38 -5.42
N CYS A 286 4.84 -16.87 -5.06
CA CYS A 286 5.11 -17.33 -3.71
C CYS A 286 6.55 -17.04 -3.27
N TYR A 287 6.74 -17.07 -1.95
CA TYR A 287 8.02 -16.85 -1.32
C TYR A 287 8.48 -18.09 -0.55
N ALA A 288 9.80 -18.33 -0.53
CA ALA A 288 10.36 -19.42 0.24
C ALA A 288 11.76 -19.12 0.77
N GLY A 289 12.25 -20.04 1.59
CA GLY A 289 13.55 -19.96 2.23
C GLY A 289 13.59 -18.97 3.39
N THR A 290 14.69 -18.97 4.12
CA THR A 290 14.87 -18.07 5.26
C THR A 290 15.13 -16.64 4.84
N GLY A 291 15.54 -16.40 3.60
CA GLY A 291 15.64 -15.06 3.03
C GLY A 291 14.31 -14.51 2.55
N GLY A 292 13.25 -15.33 2.51
CA GLY A 292 11.96 -14.87 2.00
C GLY A 292 12.04 -14.41 0.55
N PHE A 293 12.76 -15.15 -0.29
CA PHE A 293 12.97 -14.79 -1.69
C PHE A 293 11.78 -15.20 -2.54
N PHE A 294 11.44 -14.37 -3.51
CA PHE A 294 10.44 -14.67 -4.51
C PHE A 294 10.88 -15.90 -5.31
N GLN A 295 10.00 -16.89 -5.45
CA GLN A 295 10.35 -18.18 -6.06
C GLN A 295 9.91 -18.26 -7.51
N THR A 296 8.67 -17.84 -7.77
CA THR A 296 8.03 -17.91 -9.08
C THR A 296 6.72 -17.12 -9.03
N GLY A 297 6.26 -16.70 -10.20
CA GLY A 297 5.03 -15.95 -10.35
C GLY A 297 4.79 -15.44 -11.76
N GLY A 298 3.67 -14.77 -11.97
CA GLY A 298 3.30 -14.15 -13.23
C GLY A 298 2.49 -12.88 -13.01
N ILE A 299 2.06 -12.24 -14.10
CA ILE A 299 1.18 -11.07 -14.06
C ILE A 299 0.00 -11.38 -14.96
N ASN A 300 -1.21 -11.19 -14.44
CA ASN A 300 -2.44 -11.38 -15.19
C ASN A 300 -3.24 -10.07 -15.27
N SER A 301 -4.21 -10.04 -16.17
CA SER A 301 -5.27 -9.05 -16.18
C SER A 301 -6.63 -9.71 -16.35
N VAL A 302 -7.66 -9.06 -15.81
CA VAL A 302 -9.05 -9.49 -15.89
C VAL A 302 -9.96 -8.29 -15.75
N LYS A 303 -11.11 -8.30 -16.41
CA LYS A 303 -12.12 -7.26 -16.18
C LYS A 303 -12.75 -7.41 -14.80
N THR A 304 -13.17 -6.29 -14.22
CA THR A 304 -13.89 -6.23 -12.94
C THR A 304 -15.20 -7.05 -12.94
N ASP A 305 -15.77 -7.33 -14.11
CA ASP A 305 -16.92 -8.23 -14.24
C ASP A 305 -16.56 -9.73 -14.22
N GLY A 306 -15.27 -10.07 -14.25
CA GLY A 306 -14.70 -11.41 -14.28
C GLY A 306 -14.47 -11.98 -15.70
N SER A 307 -14.66 -11.18 -16.75
CA SER A 307 -14.41 -11.58 -18.12
C SER A 307 -13.03 -11.13 -18.62
N GLY A 308 -12.60 -11.64 -19.77
CA GLY A 308 -11.41 -11.11 -20.44
C GLY A 308 -10.07 -11.42 -19.77
N HIS A 309 -9.98 -12.52 -19.01
CA HIS A 309 -8.70 -12.99 -18.47
C HIS A 309 -7.61 -13.05 -19.53
N MET A 310 -6.42 -12.55 -19.19
CA MET A 310 -5.22 -12.61 -20.01
C MET A 310 -3.97 -12.76 -19.14
N GLU A 311 -3.10 -13.70 -19.51
CA GLU A 311 -1.75 -13.83 -18.97
C GLU A 311 -0.86 -12.73 -19.57
N CYS A 312 -0.62 -11.65 -18.80
CA CYS A 312 0.20 -10.51 -19.23
C CYS A 312 1.69 -10.87 -19.24
N VAL A 313 2.15 -11.60 -18.23
CA VAL A 313 3.50 -12.14 -18.12
C VAL A 313 3.41 -13.58 -17.64
N GLU A 314 3.98 -14.49 -18.42
CA GLU A 314 3.91 -15.94 -18.17
C GLU A 314 4.48 -16.31 -16.79
N PRO A 315 3.89 -17.33 -16.12
CA PRO A 315 4.41 -17.82 -14.86
C PRO A 315 5.89 -18.26 -14.96
N GLY A 316 6.70 -17.85 -14.00
CA GLY A 316 8.13 -18.14 -13.90
C GLY A 316 9.05 -17.12 -14.58
N ILE A 317 8.48 -16.07 -15.20
CA ILE A 317 9.28 -15.01 -15.82
C ILE A 317 9.65 -13.91 -14.83
N ILE A 318 8.71 -13.46 -13.98
CA ILE A 318 8.99 -12.38 -13.04
C ILE A 318 9.90 -12.88 -11.90
N GLN A 319 10.85 -12.04 -11.48
CA GLN A 319 11.81 -12.32 -10.40
C GLN A 319 11.44 -11.63 -9.08
N ALA A 320 10.40 -10.81 -9.10
CA ALA A 320 9.87 -10.10 -7.95
C ALA A 320 8.37 -9.82 -8.16
N GLU A 321 7.67 -9.43 -7.10
CA GLU A 321 6.23 -9.15 -7.19
C GLU A 321 5.90 -7.76 -7.73
N GLU A 322 6.87 -6.84 -7.66
CA GLU A 322 6.72 -5.45 -8.05
C GLU A 322 6.43 -5.35 -9.55
N PHE A 323 5.32 -4.67 -9.86
CA PHE A 323 4.95 -4.35 -11.23
C PHE A 323 4.18 -3.03 -11.30
N LEU A 324 4.18 -2.44 -12.49
CA LEU A 324 3.34 -1.29 -12.82
C LEU A 324 2.64 -1.55 -14.15
N ALA A 325 1.34 -1.28 -14.23
CA ALA A 325 0.62 -1.18 -15.49
C ALA A 325 0.38 0.30 -15.78
N ALA A 326 0.76 0.81 -16.95
CA ALA A 326 0.55 2.22 -17.29
C ALA A 326 -0.12 2.35 -18.68
N PRO A 327 -1.19 3.15 -18.82
CA PRO A 327 -1.78 3.43 -20.12
C PRO A 327 -0.82 4.26 -20.97
N TYR A 328 -0.69 3.90 -22.24
CA TYR A 328 0.15 4.63 -23.20
C TYR A 328 -0.54 4.64 -24.56
N GLU A 329 -1.04 5.80 -24.98
CA GLU A 329 -1.88 5.93 -26.18
C GLU A 329 -3.07 4.93 -26.16
N ASP A 330 -3.12 3.99 -27.11
CA ASP A 330 -4.14 2.93 -27.20
C ASP A 330 -3.66 1.57 -26.63
N ASP A 331 -2.51 1.56 -25.94
CA ASP A 331 -1.88 0.38 -25.34
C ASP A 331 -1.81 0.49 -23.80
N VAL A 332 -1.45 -0.61 -23.16
CA VAL A 332 -0.99 -0.65 -21.76
C VAL A 332 0.43 -1.21 -21.74
N LEU A 333 1.32 -0.52 -21.05
CA LEU A 333 2.70 -0.96 -20.83
C LEU A 333 2.79 -1.63 -19.45
N ILE A 334 3.33 -2.84 -19.41
CA ILE A 334 3.59 -3.57 -18.16
C ILE A 334 5.08 -3.50 -17.84
N TYR A 335 5.41 -2.91 -16.70
CA TYR A 335 6.75 -2.82 -16.14
C TYR A 335 6.91 -3.86 -15.04
N TYR A 336 7.94 -4.68 -15.10
CA TYR A 336 8.16 -5.77 -14.14
C TYR A 336 9.64 -6.14 -14.02
N ILE A 337 9.98 -6.81 -12.92
CA ILE A 337 11.33 -7.35 -12.71
C ILE A 337 11.48 -8.68 -13.44
N GLY A 338 12.24 -8.69 -14.53
CA GLY A 338 12.44 -9.85 -15.40
C GLY A 338 13.74 -10.61 -15.12
N PRO A 339 14.03 -11.67 -15.88
CA PRO A 339 15.21 -12.52 -15.68
C PRO A 339 16.55 -11.83 -16.02
N ASP A 340 16.51 -10.69 -16.73
CA ASP A 340 17.70 -9.89 -17.03
C ASP A 340 18.09 -8.97 -15.85
N ASN A 341 17.24 -8.85 -14.83
CA ASN A 341 17.55 -8.11 -13.61
C ASN A 341 18.46 -8.93 -12.68
N GLU A 342 19.47 -8.29 -12.09
CA GLU A 342 20.46 -8.99 -11.22
C GLU A 342 19.92 -9.33 -9.82
N MET A 343 18.74 -8.82 -9.45
CA MET A 343 18.16 -8.94 -8.11
C MET A 343 16.84 -9.72 -8.14
N VAL A 344 16.71 -10.66 -7.20
CA VAL A 344 15.48 -11.41 -6.94
C VAL A 344 14.77 -10.77 -5.76
N GLY A 345 13.45 -10.63 -5.86
CA GLY A 345 12.63 -10.02 -4.81
C GLY A 345 12.68 -10.77 -3.49
N SER A 346 12.47 -10.04 -2.41
CA SER A 346 12.51 -10.56 -1.05
C SER A 346 11.57 -9.75 -0.16
N TYR A 347 10.68 -10.41 0.57
CA TYR A 347 9.90 -9.73 1.61
C TYR A 347 10.76 -9.35 2.83
N ILE A 348 12.01 -9.83 2.90
CA ILE A 348 12.99 -9.47 3.92
C ILE A 348 13.94 -8.43 3.33
N GLY A 349 13.68 -7.15 3.57
CA GLY A 349 14.48 -6.02 3.07
C GLY A 349 14.93 -5.05 4.18
N TYR A 350 15.92 -4.21 3.85
CA TYR A 350 16.39 -3.05 4.66
C TYR A 350 15.45 -1.84 4.58
N TRP A 351 14.55 -1.90 3.62
CA TRP A 351 13.61 -0.89 3.23
C TRP A 351 12.31 -1.66 3.06
N ASP A 352 11.21 -1.11 3.55
CA ASP A 352 9.91 -1.60 3.10
C ASP A 352 9.80 -1.48 1.57
N ASP A 353 10.64 -0.66 0.91
CA ASP A 353 10.58 -0.46 -0.54
C ASP A 353 11.98 -0.40 -1.21
N SER A 354 12.54 -1.57 -1.54
CA SER A 354 13.77 -1.63 -2.33
C SER A 354 13.46 -1.30 -3.80
N VAL A 355 14.08 -0.23 -4.31
CA VAL A 355 13.98 0.13 -5.73
C VAL A 355 14.89 -0.76 -6.57
N TYR A 356 14.34 -1.33 -7.63
CA TYR A 356 15.13 -1.96 -8.68
C TYR A 356 15.53 -0.89 -9.68
N GLY A 357 16.83 -0.63 -9.85
CA GLY A 357 17.33 0.45 -10.72
C GLY A 357 17.03 0.32 -12.22
N GLY A 358 16.32 -0.73 -12.64
CA GLY A 358 15.83 -0.95 -14.00
C GLY A 358 14.80 -2.06 -14.02
N CYS A 359 14.02 -2.16 -15.09
CA CYS A 359 12.97 -3.16 -15.25
C CYS A 359 12.77 -3.55 -16.72
N THR A 360 11.99 -4.61 -16.92
CA THR A 360 11.48 -4.98 -18.23
C THR A 360 10.16 -4.29 -18.48
N MET A 361 10.02 -3.62 -19.62
CA MET A 361 8.76 -3.07 -20.10
C MET A 361 8.22 -3.97 -21.21
N LYS A 362 6.93 -4.29 -21.18
CA LYS A 362 6.22 -5.04 -22.22
C LYS A 362 5.03 -4.22 -22.76
N SER A 363 4.94 -4.11 -24.08
CA SER A 363 3.74 -3.61 -24.76
C SER A 363 2.68 -4.71 -24.82
N MET A 364 1.44 -4.41 -24.43
CA MET A 364 0.36 -5.39 -24.44
C MET A 364 -0.28 -5.57 -25.82
N ASP A 365 -0.23 -4.55 -26.69
CA ASP A 365 -0.66 -4.65 -28.09
C ASP A 365 0.30 -5.51 -28.93
N THR A 366 1.61 -5.24 -28.83
CA THR A 366 2.60 -5.89 -29.71
C THR A 366 3.26 -7.12 -29.08
N GLY A 367 3.26 -7.22 -27.76
CA GLY A 367 4.02 -8.22 -27.00
C GLY A 367 5.53 -7.98 -26.96
N GLU A 368 6.03 -6.89 -27.56
CA GLU A 368 7.46 -6.55 -27.54
C GLU A 368 7.93 -6.19 -26.13
N THR A 369 9.13 -6.64 -25.78
CA THR A 369 9.76 -6.35 -24.50
C THR A 369 11.05 -5.56 -24.67
N LEU A 370 11.31 -4.63 -23.75
CA LEU A 370 12.51 -3.80 -23.70
C LEU A 370 13.04 -3.72 -22.28
N GLN A 371 14.36 -3.81 -22.11
CA GLN A 371 15.01 -3.46 -20.86
C GLN A 371 15.14 -1.93 -20.78
N ILE A 372 14.68 -1.35 -19.68
CA ILE A 372 14.70 0.09 -19.46
C ILE A 372 15.30 0.43 -18.09
N ALA A 373 15.94 1.60 -18.00
CA ALA A 373 16.53 2.12 -16.76
C ALA A 373 15.51 2.92 -15.93
N PHE A 374 14.27 2.44 -15.87
CA PHE A 374 13.25 3.00 -15.00
C PHE A 374 13.33 2.33 -13.62
N PRO A 375 13.52 3.08 -12.53
CA PRO A 375 13.52 2.53 -11.19
C PRO A 375 12.11 2.00 -10.84
N LEU A 376 11.96 0.70 -10.62
CA LEU A 376 10.67 0.13 -10.24
C LEU A 376 10.65 -0.18 -8.74
N SER A 377 9.55 0.15 -8.08
CA SER A 377 9.22 -0.22 -6.71
C SER A 377 7.81 -0.80 -6.66
N ARG A 378 7.42 -1.32 -5.50
CA ARG A 378 6.03 -1.67 -5.21
C ARG A 378 5.13 -0.44 -5.36
N GLN A 379 3.86 -0.65 -5.70
CA GLN A 379 2.88 0.43 -5.78
C GLN A 379 2.46 0.93 -4.39
N GLY A 380 2.23 2.24 -4.26
CA GLY A 380 1.86 2.89 -2.99
C GLY A 380 3.04 3.15 -2.03
N SER A 381 4.14 2.44 -2.25
CA SER A 381 5.42 2.54 -1.55
C SER A 381 6.16 3.87 -1.68
N PHE A 382 6.99 4.17 -0.69
CA PHE A 382 7.83 5.37 -0.65
C PHE A 382 9.30 4.98 -0.70
N VAL A 383 10.02 5.60 -1.62
CA VAL A 383 11.40 5.25 -1.92
C VAL A 383 12.32 6.45 -1.78
N TYR A 384 13.57 6.19 -1.40
CA TYR A 384 14.62 7.19 -1.46
C TYR A 384 15.34 7.10 -2.81
N LEU A 385 15.11 8.08 -3.68
CA LEU A 385 15.60 8.12 -5.06
C LEU A 385 16.27 9.47 -5.34
N ASP A 386 17.52 9.45 -5.78
CA ASP A 386 18.29 10.63 -6.20
C ASP A 386 18.20 11.79 -5.18
N GLY A 387 18.42 11.48 -3.91
CA GLY A 387 18.38 12.45 -2.81
C GLY A 387 16.98 12.76 -2.26
N THR A 388 15.91 12.38 -2.95
CA THR A 388 14.52 12.68 -2.58
C THR A 388 13.82 11.49 -1.95
N VAL A 389 12.76 11.75 -1.16
CA VAL A 389 11.76 10.72 -0.84
C VAL A 389 10.60 10.90 -1.80
N SER A 390 10.32 9.86 -2.56
CA SER A 390 9.36 9.88 -3.65
C SER A 390 8.42 8.68 -3.58
N ARG A 391 7.26 8.78 -4.23
CA ARG A 391 6.29 7.69 -4.37
C ARG A 391 6.04 7.43 -5.84
N ILE A 392 6.00 6.16 -6.25
CA ILE A 392 5.63 5.81 -7.62
C ILE A 392 4.18 6.24 -7.88
N MET A 393 3.93 6.89 -9.01
CA MET A 393 2.58 7.31 -9.37
C MET A 393 1.77 6.11 -9.84
N GLU A 394 0.56 5.97 -9.30
CA GLU A 394 -0.32 4.86 -9.69
C GLU A 394 -0.64 4.96 -11.17
N ASN A 395 -0.45 3.85 -11.88
CA ASN A 395 -0.64 3.75 -13.33
C ASN A 395 0.24 4.69 -14.17
N GLU A 396 1.30 5.29 -13.63
CA GLU A 396 2.20 6.16 -14.38
C GLU A 396 3.65 5.76 -14.11
N ALA A 397 4.44 5.59 -15.17
CA ALA A 397 5.85 5.20 -15.06
C ALA A 397 6.74 6.40 -14.69
N ASP A 398 6.42 7.01 -13.56
CA ASP A 398 7.04 8.23 -13.04
C ASP A 398 6.84 8.32 -11.51
N TYR A 399 7.57 9.22 -10.86
CA TYR A 399 7.59 9.40 -9.41
C TYR A 399 7.16 10.81 -9.00
N GLU A 400 6.32 10.87 -7.97
CA GLU A 400 6.00 12.12 -7.27
C GLU A 400 7.02 12.36 -6.15
N VAL A 401 7.67 13.52 -6.16
CA VAL A 401 8.56 13.94 -5.06
C VAL A 401 7.73 14.42 -3.88
N LEU A 402 7.91 13.78 -2.73
CA LEU A 402 7.20 14.12 -1.50
C LEU A 402 8.07 14.92 -0.53
N ILE A 403 9.31 14.48 -0.34
CA ILE A 403 10.31 15.17 0.47
C ILE A 403 11.48 15.54 -0.44
N PRO A 404 11.68 16.84 -0.73
CA PRO A 404 12.79 17.32 -1.54
C PRO A 404 14.15 17.00 -0.91
N GLU A 405 15.19 16.98 -1.74
CA GLU A 405 16.56 16.62 -1.34
C GLU A 405 17.07 17.39 -0.12
N GLU A 406 16.90 18.72 -0.09
CA GLU A 406 17.35 19.56 1.02
C GLU A 406 16.68 19.14 2.35
N THR A 407 15.40 18.80 2.28
CA THR A 407 14.60 18.42 3.45
C THR A 407 14.95 17.01 3.92
N ALA A 408 15.10 16.07 2.98
CA ALA A 408 15.55 14.71 3.24
C ALA A 408 16.95 14.71 3.89
N ALA A 409 17.87 15.51 3.37
CA ALA A 409 19.20 15.70 3.96
C ALA A 409 19.14 16.34 5.35
N ALA A 410 18.23 17.30 5.57
CA ALA A 410 18.06 17.97 6.87
C ALA A 410 17.60 17.01 7.98
N VAL A 411 16.80 15.99 7.64
CA VAL A 411 16.42 14.92 8.58
C VAL A 411 17.43 13.77 8.66
N GLY A 412 18.52 13.86 7.89
CA GLY A 412 19.67 12.94 7.98
C GLY A 412 19.64 11.76 7.00
N LEU A 413 18.76 11.76 6.00
CA LEU A 413 18.82 10.79 4.91
C LEU A 413 20.04 11.07 4.03
N THR A 414 20.71 10.00 3.61
CA THR A 414 21.91 10.07 2.77
C THR A 414 21.90 8.97 1.72
N GLU A 415 22.38 9.28 0.51
CA GLU A 415 22.58 8.27 -0.53
C GLU A 415 23.61 7.23 -0.11
N GLY A 416 23.28 5.95 -0.33
CA GLY A 416 24.14 4.81 -0.01
C GLY A 416 24.22 4.45 1.48
N GLY A 417 23.68 5.30 2.38
CA GLY A 417 23.66 5.10 3.82
C GLY A 417 25.05 5.01 4.47
N ASP A 418 25.09 5.06 5.80
CA ASP A 418 26.25 4.63 6.58
C ASP A 418 25.90 3.31 7.26
N ALA A 419 26.57 2.21 6.91
CA ALA A 419 26.28 0.91 7.53
C ALA A 419 26.51 0.91 9.06
N SER A 420 27.20 1.92 9.62
CA SER A 420 27.32 2.10 11.07
C SER A 420 26.14 2.84 11.71
N GLN A 421 25.39 3.61 10.92
CA GLN A 421 24.18 4.31 11.32
C GLN A 421 23.23 4.50 10.13
N ILE A 422 22.04 3.92 10.22
CA ILE A 422 20.98 4.09 9.22
C ILE A 422 19.95 5.11 9.70
N VAL A 423 19.43 5.88 8.75
CA VAL A 423 18.28 6.77 8.92
C VAL A 423 17.26 6.34 7.87
N LEU A 424 16.04 6.03 8.32
CA LEU A 424 14.97 5.50 7.47
C LEU A 424 13.73 6.39 7.60
N ILE A 425 12.98 6.53 6.51
CA ILE A 425 11.60 7.01 6.56
C ILE A 425 10.69 5.80 6.72
N LYS A 426 9.69 5.93 7.59
CA LYS A 426 8.67 4.92 7.88
C LYS A 426 7.31 5.57 8.06
N ASP A 427 6.26 4.76 7.97
CA ASP A 427 4.89 5.15 8.35
C ASP A 427 4.50 6.49 7.65
N ALA A 428 4.79 6.59 6.34
CA ALA A 428 4.53 7.79 5.57
C ALA A 428 3.09 7.78 5.03
N GLU A 429 2.34 8.85 5.30
CA GLU A 429 0.91 8.93 5.01
C GLU A 429 0.57 10.28 4.38
N ILE A 430 -0.26 10.25 3.35
CA ILE A 430 -0.69 11.46 2.62
C ILE A 430 -2.17 11.71 2.88
N LEU A 431 -2.48 12.90 3.41
CA LEU A 431 -3.84 13.38 3.65
C LEU A 431 -4.00 14.75 2.98
N GLY A 432 -4.64 14.76 1.81
CA GLY A 432 -4.67 15.93 0.94
C GLY A 432 -3.26 16.38 0.52
N ARG A 433 -2.81 17.54 1.00
CA ARG A 433 -1.45 18.08 0.76
C ARG A 433 -0.49 17.84 1.93
N GLU A 434 -0.97 17.27 3.03
CA GLU A 434 -0.18 16.99 4.22
C GLU A 434 0.49 15.62 4.09
N LEU A 435 1.77 15.58 4.43
CA LEU A 435 2.57 14.37 4.55
C LEU A 435 2.94 14.18 6.02
N PHE A 436 2.53 13.05 6.59
CA PHE A 436 2.99 12.58 7.89
C PHE A 436 4.03 11.50 7.68
N PHE A 437 5.07 11.44 8.51
CA PHE A 437 6.11 10.42 8.37
C PHE A 437 6.97 10.30 9.63
N THR A 438 7.56 9.12 9.84
CA THR A 438 8.52 8.86 10.91
C THR A 438 9.94 8.80 10.34
N VAL A 439 10.87 9.54 10.95
CA VAL A 439 12.31 9.39 10.72
C VAL A 439 12.88 8.49 11.82
N GLU A 440 13.33 7.30 11.44
CA GLU A 440 13.92 6.32 12.36
C GLU A 440 15.44 6.29 12.22
N THR A 441 16.14 6.65 13.30
CA THR A 441 17.60 6.56 13.38
C THR A 441 18.00 5.32 14.17
N SER A 442 18.94 4.56 13.61
CA SER A 442 19.45 3.32 14.23
C SER A 442 20.95 3.19 14.09
N ALA A 443 21.60 2.68 15.12
CA ALA A 443 23.03 2.39 15.13
C ALA A 443 23.27 0.90 14.88
N ARG A 444 24.33 0.57 14.13
CA ARG A 444 24.72 -0.80 13.87
C ARG A 444 25.13 -1.52 15.15
N ASP A 445 24.57 -2.70 15.37
CA ASP A 445 24.96 -3.61 16.45
C ASP A 445 25.40 -4.96 15.89
N ALA A 446 26.70 -5.10 15.62
CA ALA A 446 27.29 -6.35 15.13
C ALA A 446 27.12 -7.53 16.10
N GLY A 447 26.82 -7.27 17.38
CA GLY A 447 26.51 -8.30 18.37
C GLY A 447 25.13 -8.93 18.17
N ALA A 448 24.22 -8.23 17.50
CA ALA A 448 22.85 -8.67 17.21
C ALA A 448 22.73 -9.40 15.86
N ASP A 449 23.82 -9.60 15.12
CA ASP A 449 23.82 -10.26 13.83
C ASP A 449 23.32 -11.70 13.88
N ILE A 450 22.49 -12.07 12.91
CA ILE A 450 22.02 -13.44 12.72
C ILE A 450 22.39 -13.90 11.30
N GLY A 451 23.54 -14.57 11.19
CA GLY A 451 24.07 -15.04 9.91
C GLY A 451 24.48 -13.88 9.02
N TRP A 452 23.83 -13.73 7.86
CA TRP A 452 24.04 -12.61 6.94
C TRP A 452 23.13 -11.41 7.25
N ARG A 453 22.26 -11.52 8.27
CA ARG A 453 21.34 -10.47 8.66
C ARG A 453 21.96 -9.55 9.68
N GLU A 454 22.05 -8.28 9.34
CA GLU A 454 22.69 -7.27 10.16
C GLU A 454 21.76 -6.76 11.25
N GLY A 455 22.27 -6.71 12.48
CA GLY A 455 21.57 -6.16 13.64
C GLY A 455 21.74 -4.65 13.79
N TYR A 456 20.67 -3.99 14.22
CA TYR A 456 20.63 -2.56 14.52
C TYR A 456 19.96 -2.34 15.87
N SER A 457 20.38 -1.29 16.57
CA SER A 457 19.71 -0.76 17.76
C SER A 457 19.04 0.56 17.41
N ARG A 458 17.75 0.67 17.71
CA ARG A 458 16.99 1.91 17.54
C ARG A 458 17.51 2.96 18.52
N THR A 459 17.82 4.16 18.03
CA THR A 459 18.36 5.24 18.87
C THR A 459 17.41 6.43 19.00
N ARG A 460 16.58 6.66 17.98
CA ARG A 460 15.60 7.75 17.97
C ARG A 460 14.54 7.51 16.89
N SER A 461 13.30 7.83 17.19
CA SER A 461 12.20 7.90 16.22
C SER A 461 11.53 9.27 16.35
N ASP A 462 11.46 10.02 15.26
CA ASP A 462 10.84 11.35 15.21
C ASP A 462 9.65 11.33 14.25
N PHE A 463 8.46 11.72 14.72
CA PHE A 463 7.26 11.81 13.89
C PHE A 463 7.02 13.26 13.46
N TYR A 464 6.95 13.47 12.15
CA TYR A 464 6.83 14.78 11.51
C TYR A 464 5.53 14.92 10.71
N THR A 465 5.14 16.17 10.48
CA THR A 465 4.21 16.56 9.42
C THR A 465 4.81 17.67 8.56
N MET A 466 4.43 17.73 7.29
CA MET A 466 4.78 18.83 6.37
C MET A 466 3.82 18.91 5.19
N GLU A 467 3.87 20.01 4.45
CA GLU A 467 3.27 20.06 3.11
C GLU A 467 4.14 19.28 2.11
N ILE A 468 3.52 18.49 1.23
CA ILE A 468 4.21 17.76 0.15
C ILE A 468 5.06 18.73 -0.69
N GLY A 469 6.31 18.36 -0.92
CA GLY A 469 7.29 19.18 -1.65
C GLY A 469 7.83 20.40 -0.87
N GLY A 470 7.42 20.57 0.39
CA GLY A 470 7.88 21.65 1.27
C GLY A 470 9.30 21.46 1.83
N ASN A 471 9.75 22.42 2.64
CA ASN A 471 11.07 22.38 3.28
C ASN A 471 11.08 22.67 4.78
N GLN A 472 9.90 22.61 5.42
CA GLN A 472 9.73 22.89 6.84
C GLN A 472 8.96 21.75 7.52
N PRO A 473 9.61 20.61 7.79
CA PRO A 473 8.98 19.57 8.59
C PRO A 473 8.76 20.05 10.03
N GLU A 474 7.52 19.94 10.50
CA GLU A 474 7.12 20.19 11.89
C GLU A 474 7.26 18.88 12.67
N LEU A 475 8.11 18.88 13.70
CA LEU A 475 8.21 17.75 14.63
C LEU A 475 6.99 17.73 15.54
N ILE A 476 6.20 16.66 15.47
CA ILE A 476 5.04 16.45 16.35
C ILE A 476 5.52 15.85 17.68
N TYR A 477 6.26 14.74 17.65
CA TYR A 477 6.84 14.11 18.84
C TYR A 477 8.05 13.23 18.52
N SER A 478 8.79 12.84 19.56
CA SER A 478 9.97 11.97 19.48
C SER A 478 9.94 10.90 20.57
N TYR A 479 10.52 9.72 20.29
CA TYR A 479 10.62 8.61 21.25
C TYR A 479 11.77 7.63 20.93
#